data_AF-A0AAD9HBI1-F1
#
_entry.id   AF-A0AAD9HBI1-F1
#
_cell.length_a   1.000
_cell.length_b   1.000
_cell.length_c   1.000
_cell.angle_alpha   90.00
_cell.angle_beta   90.00
_cell.angle_gamma   90.00
#
_symmetry.space_group_name_H-M   'P 1'
#
loop_
_entity.id
_entity.type
_entity.pdbx_description
1 polymer ?
#
loop_
_entity_poly.entity_id
_entity_poly.type
_entity_poly.pdbx_seq_one_letter_code
_entity_poly.pdbx_strand_id
1 'polypeptide(L)'
;MSSMRNAVQRRSHRERAQPLERQRFGLLEKHKDYSLRAKDYNKKKAQIKSLRQKAAERNEDEFYFGMLSRNSMGSRVKDGRKWSGTVAGDRGNKAMDMETVRLLKTQDVGYVRTMRNIVSKEVKRLEEQIVLVGGIEAASHNDDDADDSDDEIDTKPAVPRKIVFLDGAEAKADAAQEEAMDLDGEEGGEDEFEGFDDDDNEDVDDDAQTQKKKTLKRLRLQLQNAKKKLKVLARAEEGLEIQRAKMAKTATSGGMTKKGKKIMVRARKR
;
A
#
# COMPACT_ATOMS: atom_id res chain seq x y z
N MET A 1 64.92 24.86 -15.38
CA MET A 1 64.90 23.39 -15.60
C MET A 1 65.28 22.70 -14.29
N SER A 2 64.64 21.59 -13.94
CA SER A 2 64.93 20.88 -12.69
C SER A 2 65.68 19.58 -12.97
N SER A 3 66.97 19.66 -13.28
CA SER A 3 67.79 18.53 -13.75
C SER A 3 68.23 17.54 -12.67
N MET A 4 68.15 17.88 -11.36
CA MET A 4 68.46 16.96 -10.24
C MET A 4 67.22 16.53 -9.44
N ARG A 5 66.10 16.25 -10.11
CA ARG A 5 64.85 15.83 -9.43
C ARG A 5 64.83 14.34 -9.03
N ASN A 6 65.66 13.52 -9.64
CA ASN A 6 65.70 12.07 -9.43
C ASN A 6 66.82 11.60 -8.48
N ALA A 7 67.73 12.49 -8.06
CA ALA A 7 68.83 12.17 -7.14
C ALA A 7 68.39 12.09 -5.66
N VAL A 8 67.25 12.70 -5.32
CA VAL A 8 66.64 12.62 -3.98
C VAL A 8 65.16 12.29 -4.15
N GLN A 9 64.74 11.12 -3.69
CA GLN A 9 63.36 10.64 -3.83
C GLN A 9 62.42 11.54 -3.01
N ARG A 10 61.59 12.33 -3.69
CA ARG A 10 60.59 13.19 -3.02
C ARG A 10 59.42 12.33 -2.56
N ARG A 11 59.27 12.18 -1.25
CA ARG A 11 58.13 11.45 -0.66
C ARG A 11 56.88 12.31 -0.70
N SER A 12 55.74 11.68 -0.99
CA SER A 12 54.43 12.33 -0.85
C SER A 12 54.10 12.47 0.64
N HIS A 13 53.78 13.69 1.09
CA HIS A 13 53.31 13.92 2.45
C HIS A 13 51.82 13.62 2.54
N ARG A 14 51.45 12.65 3.40
CA ARG A 14 50.05 12.29 3.64
C ARG A 14 49.39 13.29 4.59
N GLU A 15 48.12 13.61 4.32
CA GLU A 15 47.33 14.47 5.20
C GLU A 15 46.84 13.71 6.43
N ARG A 16 46.77 14.39 7.58
CA ARG A 16 46.25 13.82 8.84
C ARG A 16 44.72 13.90 8.88
N ALA A 17 44.10 12.84 9.40
CA ALA A 17 42.67 12.77 9.69
C ALA A 17 42.25 13.65 10.90
N GLN A 18 40.94 13.77 11.10
CA GLN A 18 40.36 14.38 12.31
C GLN A 18 40.65 13.50 13.54
N PRO A 19 41.00 14.06 14.71
CA PRO A 19 41.10 13.28 15.94
C PRO A 19 39.80 12.53 16.26
N LEU A 20 39.92 11.28 16.74
CA LEU A 20 38.78 10.39 16.98
C LEU A 20 37.73 11.01 17.90
N GLU A 21 38.14 11.69 18.98
CA GLU A 21 37.25 12.38 19.92
C GLU A 21 36.36 13.44 19.27
N ARG A 22 36.87 14.06 18.19
CA ARG A 22 36.20 15.14 17.45
C ARG A 22 35.54 14.67 16.17
N GLN A 23 35.59 13.38 15.85
CA GLN A 23 35.03 12.83 14.61
C GLN A 23 33.54 13.15 14.44
N ARG A 24 32.81 13.37 15.54
CA ARG A 24 31.41 13.85 15.56
C ARG A 24 31.16 15.14 14.76
N PHE A 25 32.17 16.01 14.59
CA PHE A 25 32.05 17.28 13.88
C PHE A 25 32.31 17.17 12.36
N GLY A 26 32.50 15.95 11.84
CA GLY A 26 32.73 15.71 10.42
C GLY A 26 34.23 15.70 10.05
N LEU A 27 34.54 16.12 8.83
CA LEU A 27 35.88 16.13 8.26
C LEU A 27 36.68 17.38 8.68
N LEU A 28 37.96 17.20 8.99
CA LEU A 28 38.85 18.31 9.35
C LEU A 28 39.28 19.03 8.09
N GLU A 29 38.61 20.14 7.80
CA GLU A 29 38.87 20.94 6.61
C GLU A 29 40.34 21.35 6.50
N LYS A 30 40.91 21.15 5.32
CA LYS A 30 42.27 21.57 4.96
C LYS A 30 42.22 22.76 4.02
N HIS A 31 43.39 23.29 3.67
CA HIS A 31 43.48 24.46 2.79
C HIS A 31 42.81 24.25 1.43
N LYS A 32 42.85 23.03 0.87
CA LYS A 32 42.13 22.68 -0.36
C LYS A 32 40.61 22.84 -0.21
N ASP A 33 40.05 22.37 0.91
CA ASP A 33 38.62 22.43 1.20
C ASP A 33 38.19 23.87 1.49
N TYR A 34 38.99 24.60 2.30
CA TYR A 34 38.81 26.02 2.53
C TYR A 34 38.79 26.82 1.22
N SER A 35 39.71 26.52 0.31
CA SER A 35 39.79 27.20 -0.98
C SER A 35 38.54 26.96 -1.83
N LEU A 36 37.98 25.75 -1.82
CA LEU A 36 36.73 25.44 -2.51
C LEU A 36 35.54 26.17 -1.87
N ARG A 37 35.43 26.14 -0.55
CA ARG A 37 34.37 26.84 0.20
C ARG A 37 34.44 28.36 -0.01
N ALA A 38 35.63 28.95 0.05
CA ALA A 38 35.84 30.38 -0.16
C ALA A 38 35.48 30.80 -1.58
N LYS A 39 35.84 29.99 -2.60
CA LYS A 39 35.44 30.21 -3.99
C LYS A 39 33.92 30.17 -4.17
N ASP A 40 33.23 29.17 -3.60
CA ASP A 40 31.77 29.08 -3.66
C ASP A 40 31.07 30.27 -2.97
N TYR A 41 31.53 30.63 -1.76
CA TYR A 41 31.01 31.78 -1.02
C TYR A 41 31.19 33.09 -1.79
N ASN A 42 32.38 33.32 -2.36
CA ASN A 42 32.66 34.52 -3.15
C ASN A 42 31.84 34.55 -4.44
N LYS A 43 31.60 33.40 -5.08
CA LYS A 43 30.69 33.28 -6.25
C LYS A 43 29.26 33.68 -5.89
N LYS A 44 28.70 33.13 -4.80
CA LYS A 44 27.36 33.48 -4.30
C LYS A 44 27.26 34.95 -3.91
N LYS A 45 28.28 35.48 -3.23
CA LYS A 45 28.37 36.90 -2.85
C LYS A 45 28.36 37.82 -4.08
N ALA A 46 29.12 37.48 -5.12
CA ALA A 46 29.15 38.24 -6.36
C ALA A 46 27.78 38.21 -7.08
N GLN A 47 27.12 37.06 -7.13
CA GLN A 47 25.76 36.92 -7.69
C GLN A 47 24.72 37.73 -6.91
N ILE A 48 24.74 37.69 -5.58
CA ILE A 48 23.82 38.49 -4.76
C ILE A 48 24.08 39.98 -4.96
N LYS A 49 25.34 40.41 -5.09
CA LYS A 49 25.68 41.80 -5.37
C LYS A 49 25.11 42.26 -6.72
N SER A 50 25.25 41.47 -7.77
CA SER A 50 24.70 41.82 -9.09
C SER A 50 23.17 41.83 -9.11
N LEU A 51 22.51 40.91 -8.40
CA LEU A 51 21.06 40.91 -8.24
C LEU A 51 20.55 42.15 -7.49
N ARG A 52 21.26 42.59 -6.44
CA ARG A 52 20.93 43.83 -5.71
C ARG A 52 21.05 45.06 -6.60
N GLN A 53 22.12 45.14 -7.41
CA GLN A 53 22.30 46.25 -8.34
C GLN A 53 21.15 46.30 -9.36
N LYS A 54 20.82 45.16 -9.99
CA LYS A 54 19.67 45.06 -10.92
C LYS A 54 18.34 45.45 -10.29
N ALA A 55 18.12 45.11 -9.02
CA ALA A 55 16.91 45.49 -8.30
C ALA A 55 16.86 46.99 -7.99
N ALA A 56 18.00 47.62 -7.72
CA ALA A 56 18.09 49.06 -7.45
C ALA A 56 17.96 49.91 -8.72
N GLU A 57 18.50 49.45 -9.84
CA GLU A 57 18.47 50.13 -11.15
C GLU A 57 17.18 49.83 -11.96
N ARG A 58 16.17 49.19 -11.35
CA ARG A 58 14.93 48.79 -12.03
C ARG A 58 14.08 50.00 -12.40
N ASN A 59 13.63 50.07 -13.65
CA ASN A 59 12.62 51.06 -14.08
C ASN A 59 11.23 50.66 -13.55
N GLU A 60 10.52 51.59 -12.90
CA GLU A 60 9.21 51.33 -12.30
C GLU A 60 8.12 51.07 -13.34
N ASP A 61 8.24 51.71 -14.51
CA ASP A 61 7.29 51.65 -15.62
C ASP A 61 7.69 50.65 -16.72
N GLU A 62 8.59 49.71 -16.42
CA GLU A 62 8.99 48.69 -17.40
C GLU A 62 7.82 47.78 -17.77
N PHE A 63 7.62 47.56 -19.07
CA PHE A 63 6.60 46.65 -19.58
C PHE A 63 7.20 45.61 -20.53
N TYR A 64 6.93 44.34 -20.23
CA TYR A 64 7.24 43.21 -21.10
C TYR A 64 5.95 42.42 -21.38
N PHE A 65 5.77 41.94 -22.61
CA PHE A 65 4.59 41.15 -22.99
C PHE A 65 4.39 39.88 -22.15
N GLY A 66 5.47 39.31 -21.60
CA GLY A 66 5.41 38.16 -20.70
C GLY A 66 4.73 38.44 -19.34
N MET A 67 4.53 39.71 -18.97
CA MET A 67 3.77 40.07 -17.77
C MET A 67 2.27 39.77 -17.90
N LEU A 68 1.73 39.65 -19.12
CA LEU A 68 0.31 39.35 -19.36
C LEU A 68 -0.04 37.88 -19.13
N SER A 69 0.92 36.96 -19.36
CA SER A 69 0.70 35.52 -19.26
C SER A 69 1.29 34.89 -17.99
N ARG A 70 2.11 35.63 -17.24
CA ARG A 70 2.75 35.16 -16.01
C ARG A 70 2.16 35.87 -14.79
N ASN A 71 1.95 35.10 -13.73
CA ASN A 71 1.58 35.67 -12.45
C ASN A 71 2.74 36.53 -11.91
N SER A 72 2.43 37.68 -11.34
CA SER A 72 3.45 38.53 -10.70
C SER A 72 4.03 37.85 -9.45
N MET A 73 5.18 38.36 -8.98
CA MET A 73 5.79 37.97 -7.71
C MET A 73 4.86 38.15 -6.50
N GLY A 74 3.83 39.00 -6.65
CA GLY A 74 2.93 39.37 -5.57
C GLY A 74 3.64 40.05 -4.40
N SER A 75 3.07 39.92 -3.21
CA SER A 75 3.61 40.53 -1.98
C SER A 75 3.26 39.67 -0.79
N ARG A 76 4.11 39.68 0.25
CA ARG A 76 3.86 38.98 1.51
C ARG A 76 2.50 39.36 2.12
N VAL A 77 2.02 40.59 1.92
CA VAL A 77 0.71 41.03 2.41
C VAL A 77 -0.44 40.37 1.64
N LYS A 78 -0.29 40.20 0.31
CA LYS A 78 -1.33 39.62 -0.56
C LYS A 78 -1.33 38.09 -0.54
N ASP A 79 -0.16 37.47 -0.60
CA ASP A 79 -0.01 36.01 -0.71
C ASP A 79 0.22 35.32 0.65
N GLY A 80 0.42 36.11 1.70
CA GLY A 80 0.56 35.64 3.08
C GLY A 80 1.79 34.76 3.30
N ARG A 81 1.61 33.70 4.09
CA ARG A 81 2.70 32.81 4.53
C ARG A 81 3.42 32.07 3.39
N LYS A 82 2.76 31.89 2.23
CA LYS A 82 3.31 31.12 1.10
C LYS A 82 4.22 31.94 0.19
N TRP A 83 4.41 33.23 0.48
CA TRP A 83 5.24 34.10 -0.34
C TRP A 83 6.73 33.77 -0.21
N SER A 84 7.39 33.50 -1.34
CA SER A 84 8.80 33.08 -1.41
C SER A 84 9.71 34.01 -2.22
N GLY A 85 9.20 35.13 -2.74
CA GLY A 85 9.98 36.04 -3.59
C GLY A 85 10.45 35.42 -4.91
N THR A 86 9.79 34.35 -5.36
CA THR A 86 9.96 33.73 -6.68
C THR A 86 8.66 33.77 -7.46
N VAL A 87 8.74 33.98 -8.78
CA VAL A 87 7.55 33.92 -9.64
C VAL A 87 7.10 32.47 -9.79
N ALA A 88 5.81 32.20 -9.52
CA ALA A 88 5.24 30.87 -9.66
C ALA A 88 5.26 30.42 -11.13
N GLY A 89 5.88 29.28 -11.39
CA GLY A 89 5.87 28.63 -12.70
C GLY A 89 4.60 27.79 -12.91
N ASP A 90 4.28 27.53 -14.18
CA ASP A 90 3.24 26.57 -14.55
C ASP A 90 3.76 25.14 -14.37
N ARG A 91 2.93 24.27 -13.78
CA ARG A 91 3.20 22.82 -13.65
C ARG A 91 2.65 22.02 -14.84
N GLY A 92 1.93 22.67 -15.76
CA GLY A 92 1.32 22.08 -16.95
C GLY A 92 -0.11 21.58 -16.73
N ASN A 93 -0.63 21.63 -15.51
CA ASN A 93 -2.01 21.23 -15.21
C ASN A 93 -2.98 22.33 -15.68
N LYS A 94 -3.91 21.97 -16.57
CA LYS A 94 -4.93 22.87 -17.10
C LYS A 94 -6.31 22.46 -16.60
N ALA A 95 -7.20 23.44 -16.43
CA ALA A 95 -8.61 23.16 -16.19
C ALA A 95 -9.19 22.42 -17.42
N MET A 96 -9.77 21.25 -17.18
CA MET A 96 -10.36 20.42 -18.24
C MET A 96 -11.84 20.72 -18.40
N ASP A 97 -12.33 20.67 -19.64
CA ASP A 97 -13.76 20.77 -19.93
C ASP A 97 -14.55 19.58 -19.35
N MET A 98 -15.83 19.80 -19.07
CA MET A 98 -16.70 18.77 -18.48
C MET A 98 -16.84 17.55 -19.41
N GLU A 99 -16.85 17.72 -20.73
CA GLU A 99 -16.98 16.59 -21.65
C GLU A 99 -15.74 15.71 -21.68
N THR A 100 -14.55 16.31 -21.64
CA THR A 100 -13.30 15.54 -21.59
C THR A 100 -13.17 14.78 -20.26
N VAL A 101 -13.55 15.40 -19.14
CA VAL A 101 -13.56 14.71 -17.84
C VAL A 101 -14.59 13.56 -17.82
N ARG A 102 -15.77 13.71 -18.43
CA ARG A 102 -16.75 12.62 -18.55
C ARG A 102 -16.19 11.45 -19.36
N LEU A 103 -15.48 11.71 -20.45
CA LEU A 103 -14.85 10.67 -21.26
C LEU A 103 -13.81 9.90 -20.45
N LEU A 104 -12.90 10.60 -19.78
CA LEU A 104 -11.88 9.99 -18.92
C LEU A 104 -12.51 9.14 -17.82
N LYS A 105 -13.55 9.65 -17.15
CA LYS A 105 -14.25 8.91 -16.10
C LYS A 105 -15.02 7.69 -16.61
N THR A 106 -15.48 7.73 -17.86
CA THR A 106 -16.10 6.56 -18.49
C THR A 106 -15.07 5.46 -18.76
N GLN A 107 -13.86 5.83 -19.20
CA GLN A 107 -12.74 4.89 -19.34
C GLN A 107 -12.33 4.30 -17.99
N ASP A 108 -12.21 5.14 -16.94
CA ASP A 108 -11.91 4.69 -15.58
C ASP A 108 -12.93 3.67 -15.07
N VAL A 109 -14.24 3.92 -15.26
CA VAL A 109 -15.30 2.98 -14.86
C VAL A 109 -15.19 1.65 -15.61
N GLY A 110 -14.93 1.71 -16.92
CA GLY A 110 -14.72 0.52 -17.73
C GLY A 110 -13.58 -0.34 -17.18
N TYR A 111 -12.44 0.29 -16.88
CA TYR A 111 -11.28 -0.38 -16.28
C TYR A 111 -11.57 -0.95 -14.89
N VAL A 112 -12.22 -0.19 -14.00
CA VAL A 112 -12.55 -0.69 -12.65
C VAL A 112 -13.49 -1.89 -12.73
N ARG A 113 -14.48 -1.88 -13.63
CA ARG A 113 -15.39 -3.01 -13.85
C ARG A 113 -14.67 -4.26 -14.34
N THR A 114 -13.76 -4.14 -15.31
CA THR A 114 -13.00 -5.29 -15.80
C THR A 114 -12.12 -5.87 -14.68
N MET A 115 -11.42 -5.02 -13.93
CA MET A 115 -10.61 -5.43 -12.79
C MET A 115 -11.44 -6.07 -11.68
N ARG A 116 -12.62 -5.52 -11.36
CA ARG A 116 -13.57 -6.10 -10.39
C ARG A 116 -14.02 -7.49 -10.83
N ASN A 117 -14.36 -7.67 -12.11
CA ASN A 117 -14.80 -8.96 -12.65
C ASN A 117 -13.69 -10.02 -12.58
N ILE A 118 -12.44 -9.65 -12.86
CA ILE A 118 -11.28 -10.54 -12.73
C ILE A 118 -11.12 -10.99 -11.28
N VAL A 119 -11.10 -10.04 -10.33
CA VAL A 119 -10.94 -10.36 -8.90
C VAL A 119 -12.14 -11.15 -8.38
N SER A 120 -13.36 -10.88 -8.85
CA SER A 120 -14.54 -11.65 -8.47
C SER A 120 -14.42 -13.12 -8.89
N LYS A 121 -13.87 -13.39 -10.09
CA LYS A 121 -13.59 -14.78 -10.53
C LYS A 121 -12.47 -15.41 -9.70
N GLU A 122 -11.44 -14.64 -9.35
CA GLU A 122 -10.34 -15.11 -8.49
C GLU A 122 -10.85 -15.50 -7.10
N VAL A 123 -11.72 -14.69 -6.49
CA VAL A 123 -12.38 -15.01 -5.21
C VAL A 123 -13.15 -16.32 -5.32
N LYS A 124 -14.03 -16.47 -6.33
CA LYS A 124 -14.80 -17.71 -6.52
C LYS A 124 -13.88 -18.93 -6.69
N ARG A 125 -12.83 -18.81 -7.49
CA ARG A 125 -11.83 -19.87 -7.68
C ARG A 125 -11.12 -20.24 -6.37
N LEU A 126 -10.77 -19.26 -5.54
CA LEU A 126 -10.14 -19.49 -4.23
C LEU A 126 -11.12 -20.13 -3.24
N GLU A 127 -12.40 -19.73 -3.24
CA GLU A 127 -13.45 -20.35 -2.43
C GLU A 127 -13.63 -21.82 -2.82
N GLU A 128 -13.74 -22.12 -4.12
CA GLU A 128 -13.80 -23.48 -4.65
C GLU A 128 -12.56 -24.29 -4.27
N GLN A 129 -11.35 -23.71 -4.37
CA GLN A 129 -10.11 -24.39 -3.97
C GLN A 129 -10.05 -24.69 -2.47
N ILE A 130 -10.53 -23.80 -1.61
CA ILE A 130 -10.57 -24.04 -0.16
C ILE A 130 -11.53 -25.18 0.17
N VAL A 131 -12.70 -25.21 -0.47
CA VAL A 131 -13.69 -26.30 -0.32
C VAL A 131 -13.10 -27.64 -0.79
N LEU A 132 -12.35 -27.65 -1.90
CA LEU A 132 -11.72 -28.86 -2.42
C LEU A 132 -10.59 -29.41 -1.54
N VAL A 133 -9.76 -28.54 -0.96
CA VAL A 133 -8.58 -28.95 -0.16
C VAL A 133 -8.94 -29.27 1.30
N GLY A 134 -9.88 -28.53 1.89
CA GLY A 134 -10.22 -28.66 3.32
C GLY A 134 -11.63 -29.20 3.57
N GLY A 135 -12.30 -29.69 2.53
CA GLY A 135 -13.68 -30.14 2.59
C GLY A 135 -14.68 -29.02 2.91
N ILE A 136 -15.94 -29.42 3.12
CA ILE A 136 -17.03 -28.51 3.50
C ILE A 136 -16.77 -27.87 4.89
N GLU A 137 -15.91 -28.49 5.71
CA GLU A 137 -15.53 -28.02 7.04
C GLU A 137 -14.65 -26.77 7.00
N ALA A 138 -13.61 -26.75 6.16
CA ALA A 138 -12.73 -25.60 6.02
C ALA A 138 -13.41 -24.36 5.42
N ALA A 139 -14.55 -24.55 4.72
CA ALA A 139 -15.33 -23.48 4.11
C ALA A 139 -16.13 -22.65 5.14
N SER A 140 -16.58 -23.29 6.23
CA SER A 140 -17.42 -22.68 7.27
C SER A 140 -16.65 -21.88 8.30
N HIS A 141 -15.37 -22.21 8.51
CA HIS A 141 -14.47 -21.50 9.43
C HIS A 141 -13.94 -20.17 8.83
N ASN A 142 -14.53 -19.69 7.73
CA ASN A 142 -14.07 -18.48 7.03
C ASN A 142 -14.78 -17.20 7.50
N ASP A 143 -15.82 -17.31 8.32
CA ASP A 143 -16.61 -16.17 8.80
C ASP A 143 -16.17 -15.64 10.17
N ASP A 144 -15.27 -16.34 10.88
CA ASP A 144 -14.95 -16.05 12.29
C ASP A 144 -13.78 -15.07 12.52
N ASP A 145 -12.96 -14.75 11.50
CA ASP A 145 -11.75 -13.92 11.65
C ASP A 145 -11.87 -12.54 10.97
N ALA A 146 -13.09 -12.01 10.85
CA ALA A 146 -13.36 -10.76 10.15
C ALA A 146 -14.17 -9.76 10.97
N ASP A 147 -13.80 -9.52 12.23
CA ASP A 147 -13.95 -8.18 12.80
C ASP A 147 -12.90 -7.88 13.89
N ASP A 148 -12.05 -6.91 13.61
CA ASP A 148 -11.22 -6.20 14.60
C ASP A 148 -12.05 -5.01 15.13
N SER A 149 -13.28 -5.31 15.52
CA SER A 149 -14.20 -4.42 16.22
C SER A 149 -14.64 -5.16 17.48
N ASP A 150 -14.54 -4.49 18.61
CA ASP A 150 -14.63 -5.02 19.98
C ASP A 150 -16.07 -5.44 20.37
N ASP A 151 -16.85 -5.96 19.42
CA ASP A 151 -18.21 -6.43 19.59
C ASP A 151 -18.22 -7.97 19.77
N GLU A 152 -18.69 -8.37 20.94
CA GLU A 152 -18.99 -9.72 21.43
C GLU A 152 -19.29 -10.76 20.32
N ILE A 153 -18.41 -11.77 20.22
CA ILE A 153 -18.49 -12.87 19.25
C ILE A 153 -19.65 -13.79 19.63
N ASP A 154 -20.83 -13.55 19.06
CA ASP A 154 -21.92 -14.52 19.00
C ASP A 154 -21.51 -15.68 18.07
N THR A 155 -20.75 -16.65 18.59
CA THR A 155 -20.48 -17.92 17.89
C THR A 155 -21.78 -18.70 17.75
N LYS A 156 -22.47 -18.54 16.62
CA LYS A 156 -23.65 -19.36 16.31
C LYS A 156 -23.23 -20.84 16.33
N PRO A 157 -23.95 -21.72 17.06
CA PRO A 157 -23.60 -23.14 17.11
C PRO A 157 -23.67 -23.73 15.71
N ALA A 158 -22.62 -24.47 15.33
CA ALA A 158 -22.52 -25.10 14.03
C ALA A 158 -23.72 -26.03 13.81
N VAL A 159 -24.44 -25.82 12.71
CA VAL A 159 -25.61 -26.65 12.35
C VAL A 159 -25.14 -28.10 12.15
N PRO A 160 -25.82 -29.11 12.74
CA PRO A 160 -25.41 -30.51 12.59
C PRO A 160 -25.48 -30.92 11.12
N ARG A 161 -24.36 -31.45 10.59
CA ARG A 161 -24.15 -31.63 9.14
C ARG A 161 -24.49 -33.02 8.62
N LYS A 162 -24.24 -34.06 9.43
CA LYS A 162 -24.54 -35.46 9.11
C LYS A 162 -25.49 -35.98 10.17
N ILE A 163 -26.64 -36.48 9.73
CA ILE A 163 -27.62 -37.15 10.59
C ILE A 163 -27.65 -38.60 10.12
N VAL A 164 -27.27 -39.52 11.01
CA VAL A 164 -27.34 -40.96 10.76
C VAL A 164 -28.56 -41.50 11.51
N PHE A 165 -29.47 -42.15 10.78
CA PHE A 165 -30.64 -42.79 11.36
C PHE A 165 -30.31 -44.27 11.63
N LEU A 166 -30.61 -44.74 12.84
CA LEU A 166 -30.34 -46.11 13.30
C LEU A 166 -31.62 -46.70 13.91
N ASP A 167 -31.90 -47.98 13.65
CA ASP A 167 -33.18 -48.64 13.96
C ASP A 167 -33.35 -49.09 15.43
N GLY A 168 -32.36 -48.86 16.30
CA GLY A 168 -32.42 -49.27 17.71
C GLY A 168 -31.36 -48.63 18.61
N ALA A 169 -31.62 -48.59 19.92
CA ALA A 169 -30.70 -48.03 20.91
C ALA A 169 -29.39 -48.83 21.03
N GLU A 170 -29.45 -50.15 20.82
CA GLU A 170 -28.28 -51.04 20.79
C GLU A 170 -27.41 -50.77 19.54
N ALA A 171 -28.02 -50.64 18.36
CA ALA A 171 -27.31 -50.24 17.14
C ALA A 171 -26.66 -48.86 17.21
N LYS A 172 -27.18 -47.95 18.07
CA LYS A 172 -26.54 -46.67 18.37
C LYS A 172 -25.32 -46.83 19.27
N ALA A 173 -25.38 -47.73 20.25
CA ALA A 173 -24.24 -48.03 21.12
C ALA A 173 -23.13 -48.74 20.34
N ASP A 174 -23.49 -49.73 19.51
CA ASP A 174 -22.53 -50.46 18.68
C ASP A 174 -21.85 -49.54 17.65
N ALA A 175 -22.61 -48.70 16.94
CA ALA A 175 -22.02 -47.74 15.99
C ALA A 175 -21.14 -46.68 16.69
N ALA A 176 -21.52 -46.24 17.90
CA ALA A 176 -20.69 -45.33 18.69
C ALA A 176 -19.42 -46.02 19.24
N GLN A 177 -19.51 -47.32 19.54
CA GLN A 177 -18.39 -48.11 20.03
C GLN A 177 -17.42 -48.51 18.90
N GLU A 178 -17.92 -48.78 17.70
CA GLU A 178 -17.14 -48.98 16.48
C GLU A 178 -16.42 -47.69 16.07
N GLU A 179 -17.10 -46.54 16.07
CA GLU A 179 -16.47 -45.24 15.80
C GLU A 179 -15.44 -44.85 16.88
N ALA A 180 -15.67 -45.21 18.15
CA ALA A 180 -14.70 -45.02 19.23
C ALA A 180 -13.47 -45.94 19.09
N MET A 181 -13.64 -47.18 18.63
CA MET A 181 -12.53 -48.11 18.36
C MET A 181 -11.69 -47.68 17.15
N ASP A 182 -12.28 -47.06 16.13
CA ASP A 182 -11.56 -46.48 14.99
C ASP A 182 -10.76 -45.21 15.38
N LEU A 183 -11.15 -44.52 16.47
CA LEU A 183 -10.43 -43.35 17.01
C LEU A 183 -9.29 -43.74 17.97
N ASP A 184 -9.47 -44.78 18.78
CA ASP A 184 -8.46 -45.28 19.72
C ASP A 184 -7.34 -46.10 19.04
N GLY A 185 -7.47 -46.40 17.74
CA GLY A 185 -6.40 -47.03 16.94
C GLY A 185 -5.19 -46.13 16.65
N GLU A 186 -5.26 -44.83 16.97
CA GLU A 186 -4.17 -43.84 16.78
C GLU A 186 -3.57 -43.31 18.10
N GLU A 187 -4.02 -43.76 19.28
CA GLU A 187 -3.50 -43.28 20.57
C GLU A 187 -2.99 -44.45 21.44
N GLY A 188 -1.88 -45.05 21.00
CA GLY A 188 -1.17 -46.08 21.75
C GLY A 188 0.31 -45.74 21.92
N GLY A 189 0.69 -45.13 23.05
CA GLY A 189 2.10 -44.90 23.34
C GLY A 189 2.40 -44.09 24.61
N GLU A 190 1.90 -44.50 25.77
CA GLU A 190 2.61 -44.21 27.02
C GLU A 190 3.67 -45.30 27.22
N ASP A 191 4.95 -44.97 27.09
CA ASP A 191 6.02 -45.64 27.86
C ASP A 191 7.30 -44.78 27.92
N GLU A 192 7.76 -44.58 29.16
CA GLU A 192 9.02 -43.96 29.56
C GLU A 192 10.18 -44.93 29.34
N PHE A 193 11.07 -44.71 28.34
CA PHE A 193 12.36 -45.42 28.28
C PHE A 193 13.44 -44.70 27.44
N GLU A 194 14.61 -44.44 28.02
CA GLU A 194 15.82 -43.94 27.35
C GLU A 194 16.51 -45.04 26.51
N GLY A 195 16.87 -44.76 25.25
CA GLY A 195 17.96 -45.49 24.58
C GLY A 195 17.83 -45.71 23.07
N PHE A 196 18.69 -45.02 22.31
CA PHE A 196 19.45 -45.49 21.15
C PHE A 196 18.78 -46.32 20.01
N ASP A 197 18.81 -45.71 18.82
CA ASP A 197 19.02 -46.26 17.47
C ASP A 197 17.97 -47.16 16.77
N ASP A 198 17.55 -46.62 15.62
CA ASP A 198 17.44 -47.18 14.27
C ASP A 198 16.12 -47.83 13.77
N ASP A 199 15.66 -47.18 12.69
CA ASP A 199 14.91 -47.64 11.52
C ASP A 199 13.38 -47.86 11.55
N ASP A 200 12.78 -47.41 10.43
CA ASP A 200 11.50 -47.76 9.81
C ASP A 200 10.15 -47.08 10.24
N ASN A 201 9.76 -46.08 9.43
CA ASN A 201 8.46 -46.00 8.74
C ASN A 201 7.14 -45.74 9.52
N GLU A 202 7.03 -44.71 10.38
CA GLU A 202 5.73 -44.29 10.96
C GLU A 202 5.37 -42.78 10.91
N ASP A 203 6.13 -41.91 10.23
CA ASP A 203 5.91 -40.44 10.27
C ASP A 203 5.33 -39.79 8.98
N VAL A 204 4.76 -40.56 8.04
CA VAL A 204 4.32 -40.00 6.74
C VAL A 204 2.97 -39.27 6.82
N ASP A 205 2.07 -39.72 7.70
CA ASP A 205 0.68 -39.22 7.76
C ASP A 205 0.55 -37.90 8.54
N ASP A 206 1.38 -37.69 9.56
CA ASP A 206 1.37 -36.46 10.35
C ASP A 206 1.95 -35.26 9.57
N ASP A 207 2.96 -35.53 8.74
CA ASP A 207 3.48 -34.56 7.78
C ASP A 207 2.44 -34.16 6.73
N ALA A 208 1.65 -35.11 6.21
CA ALA A 208 0.62 -34.80 5.22
C ALA A 208 -0.49 -33.89 5.80
N GLN A 209 -0.91 -34.13 7.05
CA GLN A 209 -1.90 -33.29 7.72
C GLN A 209 -1.38 -31.88 8.03
N THR A 210 -0.14 -31.75 8.51
CA THR A 210 0.45 -30.43 8.80
C THR A 210 0.66 -29.61 7.51
N GLN A 211 1.04 -30.24 6.40
CA GLN A 211 1.14 -29.60 5.09
C GLN A 211 -0.23 -29.14 4.56
N LYS A 212 -1.29 -29.95 4.73
CA LYS A 212 -2.68 -29.55 4.43
C LYS A 212 -3.11 -28.32 5.25
N LYS A 213 -2.83 -28.28 6.55
CA LYS A 213 -3.13 -27.12 7.41
C LYS A 213 -2.38 -25.85 6.95
N LYS A 214 -1.09 -25.97 6.59
CA LYS A 214 -0.27 -24.86 6.05
C LYS A 214 -0.81 -24.34 4.72
N THR A 215 -1.18 -25.24 3.80
CA THR A 215 -1.75 -24.86 2.49
C THR A 215 -3.12 -24.20 2.63
N LEU A 216 -4.00 -24.71 3.51
CA LEU A 216 -5.28 -24.08 3.83
C LEU A 216 -5.11 -22.69 4.43
N LYS A 217 -4.19 -22.51 5.39
CA LYS A 217 -3.89 -21.19 5.96
C LYS A 217 -3.43 -20.19 4.89
N ARG A 218 -2.59 -20.63 3.96
CA ARG A 218 -2.15 -19.80 2.82
C ARG A 218 -3.32 -19.44 1.90
N LEU A 219 -4.17 -20.39 1.54
CA LEU A 219 -5.34 -20.16 0.68
C LEU A 219 -6.35 -19.21 1.35
N ARG A 220 -6.59 -19.35 2.65
CA ARG A 220 -7.43 -18.44 3.43
C ARG A 220 -6.90 -17.01 3.43
N LEU A 221 -5.60 -16.83 3.65
CA LEU A 221 -4.98 -15.50 3.58
C LEU A 221 -5.13 -14.87 2.18
N GLN A 222 -4.95 -15.69 1.13
CA GLN A 222 -5.17 -15.25 -0.25
C GLN A 222 -6.63 -14.86 -0.50
N LEU A 223 -7.59 -15.65 -0.01
CA LEU A 223 -9.01 -15.38 -0.10
C LEU A 223 -9.35 -14.05 0.60
N GLN A 224 -8.89 -13.86 1.84
CA GLN A 224 -9.14 -12.62 2.59
C GLN A 224 -8.60 -11.41 1.86
N ASN A 225 -7.38 -11.48 1.31
CA ASN A 225 -6.79 -10.40 0.51
C ASN A 225 -7.58 -10.14 -0.78
N ALA A 226 -8.03 -11.19 -1.47
CA ALA A 226 -8.86 -11.07 -2.67
C ALA A 226 -10.23 -10.46 -2.36
N LYS A 227 -10.87 -10.86 -1.24
CA LYS A 227 -12.13 -10.27 -0.75
C LYS A 227 -11.95 -8.79 -0.39
N LYS A 228 -10.87 -8.42 0.32
CA LYS A 228 -10.52 -7.01 0.60
C LYS A 228 -10.35 -6.21 -0.68
N LYS A 229 -9.61 -6.75 -1.66
CA LYS A 229 -9.42 -6.12 -2.99
C LYS A 229 -10.75 -5.95 -3.73
N LEU A 230 -11.62 -6.96 -3.70
CA LEU A 230 -12.95 -6.90 -4.31
C LEU A 230 -13.81 -5.80 -3.67
N LYS A 231 -13.81 -5.69 -2.33
CA LYS A 231 -14.52 -4.65 -1.58
C LYS A 231 -14.04 -3.24 -1.97
N VAL A 232 -12.72 -3.05 -2.10
CA VAL A 232 -12.14 -1.77 -2.55
C VAL A 232 -12.57 -1.44 -3.98
N LEU A 233 -12.52 -2.40 -4.90
CA LEU A 233 -12.93 -2.19 -6.29
C LEU A 233 -14.43 -1.90 -6.42
N ALA A 234 -15.27 -2.59 -5.64
CA ALA A 234 -16.71 -2.33 -5.60
C ALA A 234 -17.02 -0.91 -5.09
N ARG A 235 -16.33 -0.46 -4.03
CA ARG A 235 -16.46 0.91 -3.51
C ARG A 235 -15.97 1.95 -4.52
N ALA A 236 -14.88 1.66 -5.24
CA ALA A 236 -14.36 2.54 -6.29
C ALA A 236 -15.35 2.66 -7.46
N GLU A 237 -15.96 1.54 -7.88
CA GLU A 237 -16.99 1.53 -8.91
C GLU A 237 -18.20 2.39 -8.50
N GLU A 238 -18.74 2.17 -7.30
CA GLU A 238 -19.85 2.97 -6.77
C GLU A 238 -19.50 4.46 -6.70
N GLY A 239 -18.29 4.79 -6.25
CA GLY A 239 -17.78 6.15 -6.21
C GLY A 239 -17.73 6.81 -7.59
N LEU A 240 -17.31 6.09 -8.63
CA LEU A 240 -17.28 6.58 -9.99
C LEU A 240 -18.69 6.69 -10.61
N GLU A 241 -19.62 5.79 -10.30
CA GLU A 241 -21.02 5.90 -10.71
C GLU A 241 -21.68 7.14 -10.10
N ILE A 242 -21.40 7.44 -8.82
CA ILE A 242 -21.83 8.69 -8.19
C ILE A 242 -21.22 9.91 -8.89
N GLN A 243 -19.95 9.85 -9.33
CA GLN A 243 -19.34 10.92 -10.12
C GLN A 243 -20.05 11.10 -11.47
N ARG A 244 -20.37 10.00 -12.17
CA ARG A 244 -21.15 10.05 -13.43
C ARG A 244 -22.53 10.68 -13.22
N ALA A 245 -23.23 10.32 -12.15
CA ALA A 245 -24.52 10.93 -11.81
C ALA A 245 -24.40 12.43 -11.54
N LYS A 246 -23.38 12.86 -10.77
CA LYS A 246 -23.09 14.28 -10.48
C LYS A 246 -22.70 15.07 -11.72
N MET A 247 -22.06 14.41 -12.67
CA MET A 247 -21.60 15.02 -13.92
C MET A 247 -22.62 14.83 -15.06
N ALA A 248 -23.80 14.27 -14.84
CA ALA A 248 -24.78 14.04 -15.91
C ALA A 248 -25.20 15.33 -16.61
N LYS A 249 -25.62 15.24 -17.89
CA LYS A 249 -26.08 16.41 -18.67
C LYS A 249 -27.37 17.03 -18.13
N THR A 250 -28.19 16.23 -17.45
CA THR A 250 -29.44 16.66 -16.80
C THR A 250 -29.37 16.37 -15.30
N ALA A 251 -30.10 17.14 -14.49
CA ALA A 251 -30.10 17.00 -13.03
C ALA A 251 -30.50 15.56 -12.63
N THR A 252 -29.55 14.81 -12.07
CA THR A 252 -29.69 13.38 -11.73
C THR A 252 -29.48 13.19 -10.23
N SER A 253 -30.34 12.39 -9.60
CA SER A 253 -30.15 11.97 -8.21
C SER A 253 -28.89 11.14 -8.06
N GLY A 254 -28.14 11.31 -6.98
CA GLY A 254 -26.93 10.50 -6.75
C GLY A 254 -25.92 11.12 -5.78
N GLY A 255 -25.59 10.36 -4.74
CA GLY A 255 -24.58 10.73 -3.74
C GLY A 255 -24.94 11.91 -2.84
N MET A 256 -23.92 12.44 -2.17
CA MET A 256 -24.03 13.55 -1.21
C MET A 256 -23.16 14.74 -1.61
N THR A 257 -23.57 15.93 -1.18
CA THR A 257 -22.77 17.16 -1.26
C THR A 257 -21.63 17.12 -0.23
N LYS A 258 -20.61 17.98 -0.40
CA LYS A 258 -19.53 18.10 0.60
C LYS A 258 -20.02 18.55 1.98
N LYS A 259 -21.22 19.12 2.07
CA LYS A 259 -21.89 19.52 3.31
C LYS A 259 -22.75 18.40 3.93
N GLY A 260 -22.67 17.17 3.41
CA GLY A 260 -23.40 16.00 3.91
C GLY A 260 -24.86 15.86 3.43
N LYS A 261 -25.42 16.85 2.72
CA LYS A 261 -26.80 16.75 2.21
C LYS A 261 -26.90 15.82 0.99
N LYS A 262 -27.85 14.89 0.98
CA LYS A 262 -28.13 13.96 -0.14
C LYS A 262 -28.68 14.70 -1.36
N ILE A 263 -28.21 14.33 -2.55
CA ILE A 263 -28.69 14.91 -3.82
C ILE A 263 -29.86 14.07 -4.33
N MET A 264 -31.05 14.65 -4.32
CA MET A 264 -32.28 14.01 -4.78
C MET A 264 -33.04 14.95 -5.70
N VAL A 265 -33.25 14.52 -6.94
CA VAL A 265 -34.02 15.21 -7.98
C VAL A 265 -35.27 14.37 -8.25
N ARG A 266 -36.45 14.97 -8.05
CA ARG A 266 -37.76 14.30 -8.27
C ARG A 266 -38.30 14.47 -9.70
N ALA A 267 -37.61 15.25 -10.53
CA ALA A 267 -38.00 15.47 -11.92
C ALA A 267 -37.68 14.22 -12.78
N ARG A 268 -38.62 13.87 -13.67
CA ARG A 268 -38.43 12.79 -14.65
C ARG A 268 -37.51 13.28 -15.78
N LYS A 269 -36.71 12.37 -16.34
CA LYS A 269 -35.98 12.63 -17.59
C LYS A 269 -36.99 12.67 -18.73
N ARG A 270 -37.12 13.83 -19.37
CA ARG A 270 -37.91 14.00 -20.59
C ARG A 270 -37.15 13.41 -21.77
#